data_AF-A0A955FVI9-F1
#
_entry.id   AF-A0A955FVI9-F1
#
_cell.length_a   1.000
_cell.length_b   1.000
_cell.length_c   1.000
_cell.angle_alpha   90.00
_cell.angle_beta   90.00
_cell.angle_gamma   90.00
#
_symmetry.space_group_name_H-M   'P 1'
#
loop_
_entity.id
_entity.type
_entity.pdbx_description
1 polymer ?
#
loop_
_entity_poly.entity_id
_entity_poly.type
_entity_poly.pdbx_seq_one_letter_code
_entity_poly.pdbx_strand_id
1 'polypeptide(L)' 'MLNKMNDYKNIDEYISNFTDDQKAYLKKARKVIKKTVPDAQEKISYGIPTFSLNGKNLVHIAA' A
#
# COMPACT_ATOMS: atom_id res chain seq x y z
N MET A 1 19.47 5.44 -17.77
CA MET A 1 18.58 5.94 -16.70
C MET A 1 17.15 5.60 -17.09
N LEU A 2 16.57 4.57 -16.48
CA LEU A 2 15.14 4.31 -16.54
C LEU A 2 14.69 4.16 -15.09
N ASN A 3 14.02 5.18 -14.56
CA ASN A 3 13.19 5.01 -13.37
C ASN A 3 12.09 4.05 -13.77
N LYS A 4 12.33 2.75 -13.60
CA LYS A 4 11.27 1.75 -13.68
C LYS A 4 10.36 2.08 -12.51
N MET A 5 9.29 2.81 -12.77
CA MET A 5 8.19 2.94 -11.82
C MET A 5 7.74 1.50 -11.58
N ASN A 6 8.08 0.95 -10.42
CA ASN A 6 7.81 -0.46 -10.14
C ASN A 6 6.30 -0.62 -10.20
N ASP A 7 5.84 -1.33 -11.23
CA ASP A 7 4.43 -1.51 -11.52
C ASP A 7 3.92 -2.70 -10.70
N TYR A 8 3.74 -2.45 -9.40
CA TYR A 8 3.25 -3.45 -8.47
C TYR A 8 1.78 -3.75 -8.79
N LYS A 9 1.41 -5.03 -8.86
CA LYS A 9 0.03 -5.43 -9.13
C LYS A 9 -0.88 -5.19 -7.92
N ASN A 10 -0.31 -5.23 -6.72
CA ASN A 10 -1.03 -5.05 -5.47
C ASN A 10 -0.07 -4.68 -4.32
N ILE A 11 -0.65 -4.42 -3.15
CA ILE A 11 0.08 -4.02 -1.95
C ILE A 11 1.00 -5.15 -1.43
N ASP A 12 0.63 -6.42 -1.60
CA ASP A 12 1.46 -7.55 -1.17
C ASP A 12 2.76 -7.63 -1.98
N GLU A 13 2.67 -7.42 -3.30
CA GLU A 13 3.84 -7.33 -4.17
C GLU A 13 4.74 -6.15 -3.77
N TYR A 14 4.17 -4.96 -3.54
CA TYR A 14 4.93 -3.81 -3.01
C TYR A 14 5.68 -4.18 -1.72
N ILE A 15 4.99 -4.72 -0.72
CA ILE A 15 5.55 -5.05 0.59
C ILE A 15 6.67 -6.10 0.48
N SER A 16 6.57 -7.04 -0.46
CA SER A 16 7.55 -8.13 -0.63
C SER A 16 8.98 -7.64 -0.91
N ASN A 17 9.13 -6.43 -1.47
CA ASN A 17 10.40 -5.82 -1.87
C ASN A 17 11.21 -5.19 -0.72
N PHE A 18 10.66 -5.14 0.49
CA PHE A 18 11.29 -4.48 1.64
C PHE A 18 11.92 -5.48 2.62
N THR A 19 12.70 -4.98 3.58
CA THR A 19 13.25 -5.80 4.68
C THR A 19 12.15 -6.30 5.62
N ASP A 20 12.44 -7.30 6.45
CA ASP A 20 11.44 -7.89 7.35
C ASP A 20 10.87 -6.89 8.35
N ASP A 21 11.69 -5.98 8.85
CA ASP A 21 11.24 -4.89 9.74
C ASP A 21 10.28 -3.94 9.02
N GLN A 22 10.64 -3.49 7.81
CA GLN A 22 9.78 -2.62 7.00
C GLN A 22 8.47 -3.33 6.63
N LYS A 23 8.53 -4.61 6.25
CA LYS A 23 7.36 -5.45 6.00
C LYS A 23 6.45 -5.50 7.21
N ALA A 24 7.00 -5.64 8.42
CA ALA A 24 6.22 -5.68 9.65
C ALA A 24 5.45 -4.37 9.89
N TYR A 25 6.10 -3.22 9.70
CA TYR A 25 5.46 -1.91 9.85
C TYR A 25 4.39 -1.66 8.78
N LEU A 26 4.67 -1.95 7.51
CA LEU A 26 3.71 -1.79 6.41
C LEU A 26 2.48 -2.68 6.59
N LYS A 27 2.67 -3.95 6.99
CA LYS A 27 1.58 -4.88 7.30
C LYS A 27 0.76 -4.41 8.51
N LYS A 28 1.41 -3.86 9.53
CA LYS A 28 0.73 -3.29 10.70
C LYS A 28 -0.13 -2.08 10.31
N ALA A 29 0.39 -1.16 9.51
CA ALA A 29 -0.37 -0.02 9.00
C ALA A 29 -1.58 -0.47 8.18
N ARG A 30 -1.39 -1.37 7.22
CA ARG A 30 -2.48 -1.99 6.43
C ARG A 30 -3.55 -2.63 7.30
N LYS A 31 -3.16 -3.38 8.33
CA LYS A 31 -4.10 -4.01 9.28
C LYS A 31 -4.91 -2.97 10.07
N VAL A 32 -4.27 -1.90 10.55
CA VAL A 32 -4.95 -0.82 11.27
C VAL A 32 -5.95 -0.11 10.37
N ILE A 33 -5.56 0.22 9.13
CA ILE A 33 -6.45 0.89 8.16
C ILE A 33 -7.66 0.01 7.86
N LYS A 34 -7.47 -1.26 7.51
CA LYS A 34 -8.57 -2.21 7.25
C LYS A 34 -9.51 -2.42 8.44
N LYS A 35 -8.97 -2.41 9.68
CA LYS A 35 -9.80 -2.52 10.88
C LYS A 35 -10.62 -1.25 11.13
N THR A 36 -10.05 -0.08 10.82
CA THR A 36 -10.67 1.22 11.10
C THR A 36 -11.71 1.59 10.03
N VAL A 37 -11.43 1.26 8.77
CA VAL A 37 -12.29 1.53 7.62
C VAL A 37 -12.41 0.25 6.77
N PRO A 38 -13.29 -0.70 7.15
CA PRO A 38 -13.42 -1.98 6.46
C PRO A 38 -13.79 -1.86 4.98
N ASP A 39 -14.51 -0.81 4.61
CA ASP A 39 -14.94 -0.54 3.23
C ASP A 39 -13.86 0.11 2.36
N ALA A 40 -12.67 0.37 2.91
CA ALA A 40 -11.56 0.93 2.15
C ALA A 40 -11.05 -0.09 1.13
N GLN A 41 -10.99 0.33 -0.13
CA GLN A 41 -10.44 -0.44 -1.23
C GLN A 41 -8.93 -0.26 -1.32
N GLU A 42 -8.22 -1.36 -1.59
CA GLU A 42 -6.78 -1.35 -1.83
C GLU A 42 -6.47 -1.17 -3.31
N LYS A 43 -5.57 -0.26 -3.63
CA LYS A 43 -5.04 -0.08 -4.99
C LYS A 43 -3.59 0.35 -4.96
N ILE A 44 -2.95 0.28 -6.13
CA ILE A 44 -1.66 0.91 -6.38
C ILE A 44 -1.92 2.20 -7.16
N SER A 45 -1.40 3.32 -6.68
CA SER A 45 -1.49 4.63 -7.34
C SER A 45 -0.10 5.23 -7.37
N TYR A 46 0.40 5.57 -8.56
CA TYR A 46 1.77 6.06 -8.76
C TYR A 46 2.86 5.11 -8.20
N GLY A 47 2.60 3.80 -8.23
CA GLY A 47 3.51 2.79 -7.65
C GLY A 47 3.44 2.69 -6.11
N ILE A 48 2.47 3.33 -5.46
CA ILE A 48 2.35 3.40 -4.00
C ILE A 48 1.04 2.72 -3.52
N PRO A 49 1.09 1.85 -2.50
CA PRO A 49 -0.08 1.36 -1.79
C PRO A 49 -1.00 2.48 -1.33
N THR A 50 -2.23 2.43 -1.81
CA THR A 50 -3.24 3.45 -1.59
C THR A 50 -4.54 2.79 -1.14
N PHE A 51 -5.11 3.33 -0.07
CA PHE A 51 -6.46 3.01 0.37
C PHE A 51 -7.41 4.11 -0.12
N SER A 52 -8.53 3.72 -0.70
CA SER A 52 -9.57 4.66 -1.14
C SER A 52 -10.93 4.28 -0.58
N LEU A 53 -11.74 5.28 -0.26
CA LEU A 53 -13.12 5.13 0.19
C LEU A 53 -14.02 5.96 -0.73
N ASN A 54 -15.09 5.34 -1.25
CA ASN A 54 -16.05 6.01 -2.15
C ASN A 54 -15.38 6.72 -3.34
N GLY A 55 -14.39 6.07 -3.96
CA GLY A 55 -13.64 6.59 -5.10
C GLY A 55 -12.60 7.68 -4.79
N LYS A 56 -12.48 8.11 -3.53
CA LYS A 56 -11.50 9.13 -3.11
C LYS A 56 -10.33 8.49 -2.35
N ASN A 57 -9.12 8.99 -2.60
CA ASN A 57 -7.93 8.54 -1.86
C ASN A 57 -8.08 8.93 -0.38
N LEU A 58 -7.81 7.98 0.50
CA LEU A 58 -7.90 8.14 1.95
C LEU A 58 -6.50 8.22 2.56
N VAL A 59 -5.67 7.21 2.32
CA VAL A 59 -4.32 7.10 2.87
C VAL A 59 -3.39 6.42 1.87
N HIS A 60 -2.15 6.92 1.79
CA HIS A 60 -1.04 6.26 1.12
C HIS A 60 -0.05 5.74 2.17
N ILE A 61 0.51 4.54 1.98
CA ILE A 61 1.56 4.01 2.86
C ILE A 61 2.81 3.68 2.03
N ALA A 62 3.98 4.05 2.55
CA ALA A 62 5.29 3.81 1.94
C ALA A 62 6.36 3.60 3.02
N ALA A 63 7.48 3.01 2.65
CA ALA A 63 8.65 2.75 3.51
C ALA A 63 9.94 3.25 2.86
#